data_AF-D6YA08-F1
#
_entry.id   AF-D6YA08-F1
#
_cell.length_a   1.000
_cell.length_b   1.000
_cell.length_c   1.000
_cell.angle_alpha   90.00
_cell.angle_beta   90.00
_cell.angle_gamma   90.00
#
_symmetry.space_group_name_H-M   'P 1'
#
loop_
_entity.id
_entity.type
_entity.pdbx_description
1 polymer ?
#
loop_
_entity_poly.entity_id
_entity_poly.type
_entity_poly.pdbx_seq_one_letter_code
_entity_poly.pdbx_strand_id
1 'polypeptide(L)'
;MRAVGHIIRGPVGDVVKGQLGLLGGLAVCVALRPEGLGVNHGVSYYGVHRETFPWLAAALLTAALFTRRALRSAAPATPAPRPVRRLADAFTVLVAGVVFTPYTLGPVIGWVHRACGAALYLLQLLLGWWLVAWARRDALAVGCLLFQLGGGIVAAVYVVQDEGLLLHGEVTFQIGFALLLIRALPLVTAARPRAGAAAAPGPDPAETRPSRPPVTGCRAPGGDRDRPPGRAAP
;
A
#
# COMPACT_ATOMS: atom_id res chain seq x y z
N MET A 1 -10.97 -26.49 6.88
CA MET A 1 -10.26 -26.00 5.67
C MET A 1 -10.78 -24.70 5.05
N ARG A 2 -12.04 -24.27 5.24
CA ARG A 2 -12.56 -23.01 4.62
C ARG A 2 -11.88 -21.71 5.10
N ALA A 3 -11.33 -21.67 6.32
CA ALA A 3 -10.67 -20.48 6.87
C ALA A 3 -9.34 -20.11 6.17
N VAL A 4 -8.58 -21.11 5.69
CA VAL A 4 -7.27 -20.89 5.04
C VAL A 4 -7.45 -20.26 3.65
N GLY A 5 -8.48 -20.67 2.90
CA GLY A 5 -8.75 -20.12 1.57
C GLY A 5 -9.10 -18.62 1.55
N HIS A 6 -9.65 -18.10 2.66
CA HIS A 6 -10.04 -16.69 2.75
C HIS A 6 -8.84 -15.77 3.04
N ILE A 7 -7.81 -16.28 3.75
CA ILE A 7 -6.58 -15.53 4.03
C ILE A 7 -5.81 -15.24 2.74
N ILE A 8 -5.84 -16.16 1.77
CA ILE A 8 -5.10 -16.09 0.50
C ILE A 8 -5.72 -15.08 -0.50
N ARG A 9 -7.00 -14.73 -0.33
CA ARG A 9 -7.78 -13.89 -1.27
C ARG A 9 -8.00 -12.44 -0.82
N GLY A 10 -7.41 -12.02 0.31
CA GLY A 10 -7.54 -10.66 0.84
C GLY A 10 -6.26 -9.81 0.75
N PRO A 11 -6.27 -8.59 1.32
CA PRO A 11 -5.11 -7.69 1.36
C PRO A 11 -3.86 -8.35 1.96
N VAL A 12 -4.02 -9.19 2.99
CA VAL A 12 -2.90 -9.93 3.60
C VAL A 12 -2.30 -10.93 2.61
N GLY A 13 -3.14 -11.70 1.91
CA GLY A 13 -2.66 -12.64 0.88
C GLY A 13 -1.90 -11.94 -0.24
N ASP A 14 -2.26 -10.70 -0.57
CA ASP A 14 -1.51 -9.88 -1.53
C ASP A 14 -0.16 -9.45 -0.99
N VAL A 15 -0.09 -8.95 0.26
CA VAL A 15 1.20 -8.66 0.89
C VAL A 15 2.11 -9.89 0.88
N VAL A 16 1.60 -11.06 1.31
CA VAL A 16 2.38 -12.30 1.31
C VAL A 16 2.91 -12.65 -0.08
N LYS A 17 2.09 -12.58 -1.13
CA LYS A 17 2.53 -12.83 -2.52
C LYS A 17 3.62 -11.85 -2.96
N GLY A 18 3.44 -10.56 -2.65
CA GLY A 18 4.44 -9.53 -2.94
C GLY A 18 5.79 -9.81 -2.28
N GLN A 19 5.77 -10.22 -1.02
CA GLN A 19 6.98 -10.53 -0.24
C GLN A 19 7.65 -11.83 -0.68
N LEU A 20 6.87 -12.86 -1.00
CA LEU A 20 7.43 -14.08 -1.61
C LEU A 20 8.11 -13.78 -2.95
N GLY A 21 7.51 -12.91 -3.77
CA GLY A 21 8.13 -12.43 -5.00
C GLY A 21 9.42 -11.66 -4.76
N LEU A 22 9.43 -10.74 -3.80
CA LEU A 22 10.62 -9.95 -3.44
C LEU A 22 11.75 -10.84 -2.92
N LEU A 23 11.49 -11.59 -1.85
CA LEU A 23 12.50 -12.41 -1.17
C LEU A 23 12.94 -13.58 -2.05
N GLY A 24 12.02 -14.20 -2.79
CA GLY A 24 12.35 -15.26 -3.74
C GLY A 24 13.26 -14.77 -4.86
N GLY A 25 12.93 -13.64 -5.49
CA GLY A 25 13.78 -13.06 -6.53
C GLY A 25 15.13 -12.55 -6.00
N LEU A 26 15.16 -11.96 -4.80
CA LEU A 26 16.41 -11.58 -4.14
C LEU A 26 17.27 -12.82 -3.81
N ALA A 27 16.67 -13.91 -3.33
CA ALA A 27 17.39 -15.16 -3.07
C ALA A 27 18.01 -15.73 -4.35
N VAL A 28 17.31 -15.67 -5.48
CA VAL A 28 17.88 -16.04 -6.80
C VAL A 28 19.06 -15.14 -7.14
N CYS A 29 18.96 -13.82 -6.94
CA CYS A 29 20.06 -12.89 -7.19
C CYS A 29 21.29 -13.22 -6.33
N VAL A 30 21.10 -13.48 -5.04
CA VAL A 30 22.16 -13.88 -4.10
C VAL A 30 22.80 -15.21 -4.53
N ALA A 31 22.01 -16.19 -4.96
CA ALA A 31 22.53 -17.46 -5.44
C ALA A 31 23.37 -17.33 -6.71
N LEU A 32 23.02 -16.39 -7.60
CA LEU A 32 23.76 -16.11 -8.83
C LEU A 32 25.02 -15.24 -8.57
N ARG A 33 25.01 -14.41 -7.54
CA ARG A 33 26.07 -13.43 -7.22
C ARG A 33 26.26 -13.30 -5.69
N PRO A 34 26.81 -14.32 -5.00
CA PRO A 34 26.93 -14.29 -3.54
C PRO A 34 27.85 -13.19 -3.01
N GLU A 35 28.73 -12.63 -3.87
CA GLU A 35 29.60 -11.50 -3.54
C GLU A 35 28.80 -10.27 -3.09
N GLY A 36 27.54 -10.16 -3.54
CA GLY A 36 26.60 -9.12 -3.13
C GLY A 36 26.31 -9.08 -1.62
N LEU A 37 26.57 -10.17 -0.89
CA LEU A 37 26.44 -10.22 0.57
C LEU A 37 27.59 -9.52 1.30
N GLY A 38 28.77 -9.42 0.67
CA GLY A 38 29.98 -8.85 1.25
C GLY A 38 30.25 -7.39 0.88
N VAL A 39 29.54 -6.84 -0.11
CA VAL A 39 29.71 -5.45 -0.59
C VAL A 39 28.63 -4.53 -0.03
N ASN A 40 28.99 -3.28 0.26
CA ASN A 40 28.07 -2.31 0.85
C ASN A 40 27.24 -1.54 -0.20
N HIS A 41 26.68 -2.25 -1.16
CA HIS A 41 25.86 -1.67 -2.24
C HIS A 41 24.36 -1.98 -2.10
N GLY A 42 23.98 -2.68 -1.03
CA GLY A 42 22.58 -3.01 -0.75
C GLY A 42 21.97 -3.96 -1.79
N VAL A 43 20.64 -3.98 -1.86
CA VAL A 43 19.87 -4.71 -2.87
C VAL A 43 20.19 -4.22 -4.28
N SER A 44 20.53 -2.94 -4.42
CA SER A 44 20.82 -2.34 -5.72
C SER A 44 22.11 -2.84 -6.37
N TYR A 45 23.00 -3.52 -5.63
CA TYR A 45 24.11 -4.29 -6.19
C TYR A 45 23.66 -5.22 -7.31
N TYR A 46 22.59 -5.98 -7.06
CA TYR A 46 22.05 -6.95 -8.02
C TYR A 46 21.39 -6.28 -9.24
N GLY A 47 21.17 -4.96 -9.21
CA GLY A 47 20.61 -4.20 -10.31
C GLY A 47 21.62 -3.80 -11.38
N VAL A 48 22.93 -3.88 -11.10
CA VAL A 48 23.97 -3.48 -12.06
C VAL A 48 24.44 -4.62 -12.97
N HIS A 49 24.19 -5.88 -12.58
CA HIS A 49 24.62 -7.05 -13.32
C HIS A 49 23.51 -7.58 -14.23
N ARG A 50 23.86 -7.91 -15.49
CA ARG A 50 22.89 -8.39 -16.48
C ARG A 50 22.21 -9.71 -16.06
N GLU A 51 22.93 -10.56 -15.32
CA GLU A 51 22.40 -11.85 -14.89
C GLU A 51 21.35 -11.74 -13.78
N THR A 52 21.48 -10.74 -12.90
CA THR A 52 20.59 -10.57 -11.73
C THR A 52 19.54 -9.48 -11.90
N PHE A 53 19.78 -8.50 -12.78
CA PHE A 53 18.85 -7.40 -13.05
C PHE A 53 17.41 -7.85 -13.37
N PRO A 54 17.14 -8.78 -14.31
CA PRO A 54 15.77 -9.16 -14.63
C PRO A 54 15.04 -9.78 -13.43
N TRP A 55 15.74 -10.58 -12.61
CA TRP A 55 15.19 -11.19 -11.41
C TRP A 55 14.89 -10.13 -10.34
N LEU A 56 15.82 -9.20 -10.10
CA LEU A 56 15.61 -8.12 -9.15
C LEU A 56 14.46 -7.20 -9.58
N ALA A 57 14.43 -6.81 -10.85
CA ALA A 57 13.36 -5.97 -11.40
C ALA A 57 11.99 -6.66 -11.26
N ALA A 58 11.89 -7.94 -11.62
CA ALA A 58 10.66 -8.71 -11.45
C ALA A 58 10.25 -8.82 -9.97
N ALA A 59 11.20 -9.04 -9.07
CA ALA A 59 10.97 -9.13 -7.62
C ALA A 59 10.39 -7.82 -7.05
N LEU A 60 11.04 -6.69 -7.35
CA LEU A 60 10.62 -5.35 -6.91
C LEU A 60 9.26 -4.97 -7.48
N LEU A 61 9.05 -5.17 -8.79
CA LEU A 61 7.77 -4.85 -9.44
C LEU A 61 6.64 -5.74 -8.92
N THR A 62 6.91 -7.03 -8.67
CA THR A 62 5.93 -7.94 -8.06
C THR A 62 5.51 -7.44 -6.68
N ALA A 63 6.46 -7.10 -5.82
CA ALA A 63 6.18 -6.52 -4.51
C ALA A 63 5.39 -5.21 -4.60
N ALA A 64 5.73 -4.32 -5.54
CA ALA A 64 5.01 -3.07 -5.76
C ALA A 64 3.56 -3.29 -6.17
N LEU A 65 3.31 -4.13 -7.18
CA LEU A 65 1.98 -4.39 -7.69
C LEU A 65 1.08 -5.02 -6.63
N PHE A 66 1.59 -6.03 -5.91
CA PHE A 66 0.81 -6.71 -4.88
C PHE A 66 0.62 -5.85 -3.62
N THR A 67 1.62 -5.09 -3.18
CA THR A 67 1.47 -4.15 -2.06
C THR A 67 0.48 -3.05 -2.41
N ARG A 68 0.54 -2.50 -3.63
CA ARG A 68 -0.44 -1.52 -4.11
C ARG A 68 -1.86 -2.10 -4.11
N ARG A 69 -2.03 -3.34 -4.58
CA ARG A 69 -3.32 -4.02 -4.58
C ARG A 69 -3.84 -4.21 -3.16
N ALA A 70 -3.00 -4.68 -2.23
CA ALA A 70 -3.33 -4.85 -0.83
C ALA A 70 -3.82 -3.52 -0.20
N LEU A 71 -3.04 -2.45 -0.35
CA LEU A 71 -3.36 -1.14 0.22
C LEU A 71 -4.62 -0.54 -0.40
N ARG A 72 -4.80 -0.64 -1.73
CA ARG A 72 -6.01 -0.14 -2.39
C ARG A 72 -7.27 -0.91 -1.99
N SER A 73 -7.17 -2.22 -1.82
CA SER A 73 -8.27 -3.05 -1.35
C SER A 73 -8.62 -2.77 0.12
N ALA A 74 -7.62 -2.48 0.96
CA ALA A 74 -7.84 -2.11 2.36
C ALA A 74 -8.31 -0.66 2.53
N ALA A 75 -7.95 0.24 1.60
CA ALA A 75 -8.18 1.68 1.71
C ALA A 75 -9.63 2.07 2.07
N PRO A 76 -10.71 1.49 1.48
CA PRO A 76 -12.07 1.85 1.86
C PRO A 76 -12.37 1.67 3.35
N ALA A 77 -11.68 0.75 4.02
CA ALA A 77 -11.89 0.45 5.44
C ALA A 77 -11.00 1.29 6.38
N THR A 78 -10.06 2.07 5.87
CA THR A 78 -9.20 2.91 6.71
C THR A 78 -9.89 4.23 7.05
N PRO A 79 -9.48 4.92 8.14
CA PRO A 79 -9.97 6.27 8.45
C PRO A 79 -9.68 7.31 7.36
N ALA A 80 -8.68 7.06 6.50
CA ALA A 80 -8.23 7.98 5.46
C ALA A 80 -8.06 7.26 4.11
N PRO A 81 -9.15 6.90 3.40
CA PRO A 81 -9.09 6.09 2.19
C PRO A 81 -8.32 6.75 1.04
N ARG A 82 -8.53 8.06 0.82
CA ARG A 82 -7.88 8.80 -0.28
C ARG A 82 -6.36 8.88 -0.08
N PRO A 83 -5.83 9.30 1.10
CA PRO A 83 -4.39 9.23 1.36
C PRO A 83 -3.79 7.84 1.16
N VAL A 84 -4.41 6.77 1.66
CA VAL A 84 -3.87 5.40 1.50
C VAL A 84 -3.74 5.00 0.03
N ARG A 85 -4.73 5.34 -0.82
CA ARG A 85 -4.64 5.08 -2.27
C ARG A 85 -3.49 5.84 -2.92
N ARG A 86 -3.29 7.11 -2.55
CA ARG A 86 -2.18 7.93 -3.07
C ARG A 86 -0.82 7.39 -2.62
N LEU A 87 -0.68 6.96 -1.37
CA LEU A 87 0.54 6.32 -0.88
C LEU A 87 0.82 5.01 -1.63
N ALA A 88 -0.21 4.21 -1.92
CA ALA A 88 -0.07 2.98 -2.71
C ALA A 88 0.41 3.24 -4.15
N ASP A 89 -0.07 4.32 -4.76
CA ASP A 89 0.38 4.77 -6.09
C ASP A 89 1.82 5.30 -6.04
N ALA A 90 2.13 6.17 -5.08
CA ALA A 90 3.46 6.70 -4.86
C ALA A 90 4.50 5.58 -4.61
N PHE A 91 4.15 4.56 -3.82
CA PHE A 91 4.99 3.39 -3.58
C PHE A 91 5.39 2.72 -4.90
N THR A 92 4.40 2.50 -5.79
CA THR A 92 4.64 1.83 -7.07
C THR A 92 5.49 2.68 -8.01
N VAL A 93 5.23 3.98 -8.06
CA VAL A 93 6.02 4.93 -8.85
C VAL A 93 7.46 4.99 -8.36
N LEU A 94 7.68 5.05 -7.04
CA LEU A 94 9.02 5.09 -6.46
C LEU A 94 9.79 3.78 -6.71
N VAL A 95 9.15 2.62 -6.56
CA VAL A 95 9.78 1.33 -6.90
C VAL A 95 10.13 1.26 -8.38
N ALA A 96 9.23 1.68 -9.27
CA ALA A 96 9.53 1.77 -10.69
C ALA A 96 10.72 2.74 -10.95
N GLY A 97 10.75 3.87 -10.27
CA GLY A 97 11.87 4.81 -10.29
C GLY A 97 13.20 4.13 -9.95
N VAL A 98 13.27 3.39 -8.84
CA VAL A 98 14.46 2.62 -8.44
C VAL A 98 14.88 1.62 -9.52
N VAL A 99 13.93 0.86 -10.09
CA VAL A 99 14.21 -0.12 -11.15
C VAL A 99 14.74 0.54 -12.43
N PHE A 100 14.19 1.68 -12.83
CA PHE A 100 14.55 2.38 -14.07
C PHE A 100 15.70 3.37 -13.92
N THR A 101 16.32 3.48 -12.75
CA THR A 101 17.47 4.36 -12.50
C THR A 101 18.71 3.56 -12.08
N PRO A 102 19.21 2.62 -12.90
CA PRO A 102 20.40 1.85 -12.53
C PRO A 102 21.63 2.75 -12.42
N TYR A 103 22.52 2.44 -11.46
CA TYR A 103 23.76 3.19 -11.21
C TYR A 103 24.72 3.27 -12.40
N THR A 104 24.54 2.40 -13.41
CA THR A 104 25.38 2.31 -14.60
C THR A 104 25.20 3.46 -15.59
N LEU A 105 24.14 4.28 -15.45
CA LEU A 105 23.84 5.38 -16.36
C LEU A 105 24.48 6.73 -15.98
N GLY A 106 25.30 6.75 -14.93
CA GLY A 106 26.11 7.90 -14.53
C GLY A 106 25.67 8.59 -13.23
N PRO A 107 26.39 9.64 -12.80
CA PRO A 107 26.26 10.20 -11.45
C PRO A 107 24.87 10.79 -11.16
N VAL A 108 24.26 11.46 -12.13
CA VAL A 108 22.93 12.07 -11.99
C VAL A 108 21.87 11.00 -11.75
N ILE A 109 21.88 9.92 -12.54
CA ILE A 109 20.94 8.81 -12.37
C ILE A 109 21.17 8.10 -11.03
N GLY A 110 22.43 7.94 -10.60
CA GLY A 110 22.75 7.42 -9.26
C GLY A 110 22.22 8.29 -8.11
N TRP A 111 22.13 9.61 -8.28
CA TRP A 111 21.46 10.50 -7.32
C TRP A 111 19.95 10.31 -7.32
N VAL A 112 19.32 10.24 -8.50
CA VAL A 112 17.88 9.99 -8.61
C VAL A 112 17.51 8.64 -7.98
N HIS A 113 18.30 7.59 -8.22
CA HIS A 113 18.11 6.29 -7.61
C HIS A 113 18.09 6.35 -6.08
N ARG A 114 19.11 7.00 -5.49
CA ARG A 114 19.23 7.18 -4.04
C ARG A 114 18.07 8.00 -3.48
N ALA A 115 17.66 9.07 -4.17
CA ALA A 115 16.52 9.88 -3.78
C ALA A 115 15.21 9.09 -3.82
N CYS A 116 14.98 8.30 -4.87
CA CYS A 116 13.82 7.40 -4.96
C CYS A 116 13.82 6.36 -3.84
N GLY A 117 14.97 5.74 -3.57
CA GLY A 117 15.15 4.80 -2.45
C GLY A 117 14.84 5.44 -1.10
N ALA A 118 15.45 6.58 -0.79
CA ALA A 118 15.20 7.30 0.47
C ALA A 118 13.72 7.71 0.61
N ALA A 119 13.11 8.26 -0.44
CA ALA A 119 11.69 8.61 -0.44
C ALA A 119 10.80 7.38 -0.22
N LEU A 120 11.16 6.23 -0.80
CA LEU A 120 10.44 4.97 -0.62
C LEU A 120 10.51 4.47 0.83
N TYR A 121 11.65 4.61 1.51
CA TYR A 121 11.79 4.27 2.93
C TYR A 121 10.94 5.18 3.82
N LEU A 122 11.00 6.49 3.60
CA LEU A 122 10.19 7.47 4.34
C LEU A 122 8.69 7.22 4.15
N LEU A 123 8.27 6.93 2.92
CA LEU A 123 6.89 6.59 2.60
C LEU A 123 6.41 5.37 3.40
N GLN A 124 7.23 4.32 3.47
CA GLN A 124 6.92 3.09 4.19
C GLN A 124 6.86 3.32 5.71
N LEU A 125 7.76 4.14 6.27
CA LEU A 125 7.73 4.51 7.69
C LEU A 125 6.48 5.33 8.05
N LEU A 126 6.14 6.32 7.23
CA LEU A 126 4.93 7.14 7.43
C LEU A 126 3.67 6.28 7.37
N LEU A 127 3.58 5.40 6.37
CA LEU A 127 2.46 4.47 6.24
C LEU A 127 2.41 3.50 7.42
N GLY A 128 3.55 2.96 7.85
CA GLY A 128 3.65 2.07 9.00
C GLY A 128 3.17 2.74 10.29
N TRP A 129 3.63 3.97 10.54
CA TRP A 129 3.19 4.79 11.67
C TRP A 129 1.67 5.02 11.68
N TRP A 130 1.08 5.39 10.53
CA TRP A 130 -0.37 5.57 10.42
C TRP A 130 -1.14 4.27 10.67
N LEU A 131 -0.67 3.15 10.14
CA LEU A 131 -1.31 1.84 10.35
C LEU A 131 -1.27 1.43 11.82
N VAL A 132 -0.15 1.63 12.53
CA VAL A 132 -0.07 1.39 13.98
C VAL A 132 -1.04 2.27 14.75
N ALA A 133 -1.12 3.56 14.41
CA ALA A 133 -2.05 4.48 15.05
C ALA A 133 -3.51 4.05 14.85
N TRP A 134 -3.89 3.65 13.63
CA TRP A 134 -5.24 3.16 13.31
C TRP A 134 -5.54 1.78 13.92
N ALA A 135 -4.53 0.94 14.10
CA ALA A 135 -4.62 -0.32 14.81
C ALA A 135 -4.64 -0.16 16.35
N ARG A 136 -4.94 1.04 16.87
CA ARG A 136 -5.02 1.38 18.29
C ARG A 136 -3.73 1.04 19.06
N ARG A 137 -2.57 1.20 18.41
CA ARG A 137 -1.25 0.93 19.01
C ARG A 137 -1.09 -0.51 19.50
N ASP A 138 -1.65 -1.48 18.76
CA ASP A 138 -1.40 -2.90 18.99
C ASP A 138 0.10 -3.18 19.20
N ALA A 139 0.45 -3.82 20.31
CA ALA A 139 1.86 -3.97 20.73
C ALA A 139 2.71 -4.72 19.70
N LEU A 140 2.15 -5.73 19.03
CA LEU A 140 2.84 -6.46 17.97
C LEU A 140 3.07 -5.58 16.73
N ALA A 141 2.07 -4.76 16.34
CA ALA A 141 2.24 -3.80 15.27
C ALA A 141 3.30 -2.74 15.62
N VAL A 142 3.33 -2.24 16.86
CA VAL A 142 4.39 -1.35 17.35
C VAL A 142 5.76 -2.02 17.26
N GLY A 143 5.88 -3.28 17.72
CA GLY A 143 7.10 -4.06 17.62
C GLY A 143 7.59 -4.23 16.17
N CYS A 144 6.69 -4.52 15.23
CA CYS A 144 7.03 -4.62 13.81
C CYS A 144 7.52 -3.28 13.24
N LEU A 145 6.89 -2.16 13.64
CA LEU A 145 7.32 -0.82 13.23
C LEU A 145 8.70 -0.47 13.80
N LEU A 146 8.99 -0.82 15.06
CA LEU A 146 10.31 -0.60 15.67
C LEU A 146 11.38 -1.47 15.00
N PHE A 147 11.05 -2.72 14.65
CA PHE A 147 11.94 -3.59 13.89
C PHE A 147 12.23 -3.03 12.49
N GLN A 148 11.19 -2.56 11.78
CA GLN A 148 11.33 -1.83 10.52
C GLN A 148 12.25 -0.62 10.70
N LEU A 149 11.98 0.24 11.69
CA LEU A 149 12.76 1.44 11.97
C LEU A 149 14.23 1.11 12.25
N GLY A 150 14.52 0.06 13.02
CA GLY A 150 15.87 -0.42 13.28
C GLY A 150 16.62 -0.79 12.00
N GLY A 151 16.00 -1.57 11.11
CA GLY A 151 16.57 -1.87 9.79
C GLY A 151 16.79 -0.61 8.94
N GLY A 152 15.86 0.34 9.00
CA GLY A 152 15.96 1.62 8.30
C GLY A 152 17.09 2.51 8.79
N ILE A 153 17.34 2.53 10.11
CA ILE A 153 18.48 3.24 10.71
C ILE A 153 19.79 2.61 10.24
N VAL A 154 19.90 1.28 10.28
CA VAL A 154 21.09 0.58 9.78
C VAL A 154 21.34 0.91 8.31
N ALA A 155 20.31 0.83 7.46
CA ALA A 155 20.44 1.19 6.04
C ALA A 155 20.85 2.66 5.84
N ALA A 156 20.24 3.60 6.58
CA ALA A 156 20.56 5.02 6.48
C ALA A 156 21.99 5.36 6.92
N VAL A 157 22.53 4.65 7.92
CA VAL A 157 23.93 4.82 8.35
C VAL A 157 24.89 4.28 7.28
N TYR A 158 24.60 3.10 6.72
CA TYR A 158 25.51 2.43 5.80
C TYR A 158 25.37 2.88 4.33
N VAL A 159 24.34 3.63 3.94
CA VAL A 159 24.18 4.12 2.56
C VAL A 159 25.27 5.11 2.12
N VAL A 160 25.97 5.72 3.07
CA VAL A 160 27.06 6.69 2.83
C VAL A 160 28.46 6.11 3.07
N GLN A 161 28.56 4.84 3.47
CA GLN A 161 29.82 4.18 3.81
C GLN A 161 30.27 3.28 2.64
N ASP A 162 31.57 3.04 2.52
CA ASP A 162 32.12 2.14 1.48
C ASP A 162 31.98 0.66 1.86
N GLU A 163 31.99 0.35 3.15
CA GLU A 163 31.85 -1.00 3.72
C GLU A 163 30.74 -1.03 4.77
N GLY A 164 30.05 -2.17 4.92
CA GLY A 164 29.01 -2.26 5.93
C GLY A 164 27.85 -3.21 5.69
N LEU A 165 26.76 -2.93 6.40
CA LEU A 165 25.58 -3.78 6.54
C LEU A 165 24.37 -3.24 5.77
N LEU A 166 24.56 -2.48 4.68
CA LEU A 166 23.46 -1.86 3.94
C LEU A 166 22.40 -2.88 3.52
N LEU A 167 22.79 -3.97 2.85
CA LEU A 167 21.86 -5.02 2.43
C LEU A 167 21.06 -5.60 3.61
N HIS A 168 21.73 -5.85 4.74
CA HIS A 168 21.09 -6.40 5.94
C HIS A 168 20.07 -5.43 6.52
N GLY A 169 20.41 -4.14 6.58
CA GLY A 169 19.50 -3.08 7.00
C GLY A 169 18.27 -2.99 6.09
N GLU A 170 18.48 -3.02 4.78
CA GLU A 170 17.40 -2.94 3.79
C GLU A 170 16.45 -4.13 3.82
N VAL A 171 16.99 -5.35 3.93
CA VAL A 171 16.18 -6.58 4.06
C VAL A 171 15.43 -6.60 5.39
N THR A 172 16.08 -6.20 6.49
CA THR A 172 15.47 -6.09 7.82
C THR A 172 14.30 -5.10 7.80
N PHE A 173 14.51 -3.92 7.19
CA PHE A 173 13.48 -2.92 7.00
C PHE A 173 12.28 -3.48 6.25
N GLN A 174 12.52 -4.20 5.15
CA GLN A 174 11.43 -4.75 4.35
C GLN A 174 10.66 -5.87 5.03
N ILE A 175 11.35 -6.76 5.75
CA ILE A 175 10.70 -7.79 6.56
C ILE A 175 9.84 -7.14 7.65
N GLY A 176 10.34 -6.10 8.32
CA GLY A 176 9.58 -5.35 9.31
C GLY A 176 8.32 -4.70 8.74
N PHE A 177 8.44 -4.03 7.60
CA PHE A 177 7.31 -3.42 6.91
C PHE A 177 6.27 -4.47 6.47
N ALA A 178 6.72 -5.60 5.93
CA ALA A 178 5.86 -6.72 5.55
C ALA A 178 5.06 -7.27 6.73
N LEU A 179 5.73 -7.58 7.84
CA LEU A 179 5.10 -8.09 9.06
C LEU A 179 4.11 -7.08 9.62
N LEU A 180 4.46 -5.79 9.59
CA LEU A 180 3.57 -4.71 9.99
C LEU A 180 2.29 -4.67 9.13
N LEU A 181 2.39 -4.75 7.81
CA LEU A 181 1.22 -4.80 6.93
C LEU A 181 0.35 -6.03 7.20
N ILE A 182 0.96 -7.20 7.36
CA ILE A 182 0.25 -8.46 7.66
C ILE A 182 -0.52 -8.35 8.98
N ARG A 183 0.08 -7.73 10.00
CA ARG A 183 -0.55 -7.54 11.32
C ARG A 183 -1.59 -6.44 11.34
N ALA A 184 -1.29 -5.27 10.80
CA ALA A 184 -2.10 -4.07 11.00
C ALA A 184 -3.32 -4.01 10.06
N LEU A 185 -3.22 -4.48 8.82
CA LEU A 185 -4.34 -4.38 7.86
C LEU A 185 -5.63 -5.08 8.35
N PRO A 186 -5.59 -6.31 8.92
CA PRO A 186 -6.76 -6.94 9.51
C PRO A 186 -7.36 -6.13 10.68
N LEU A 187 -6.52 -5.54 11.54
CA LEU A 187 -6.97 -4.77 12.70
C LEU A 187 -7.68 -3.49 12.27
N VAL A 188 -7.09 -2.76 11.31
CA VAL A 188 -7.66 -1.51 10.78
C VAL A 188 -8.99 -1.79 10.07
N THR A 189 -9.06 -2.87 9.29
CA THR A 189 -10.29 -3.24 8.56
C THR A 189 -11.42 -3.69 9.49
N ALA A 190 -11.09 -4.39 10.59
CA ALA A 190 -12.07 -4.85 11.58
C ALA A 190 -12.61 -3.73 12.49
N ALA A 191 -11.81 -2.68 12.74
CA ALA A 191 -12.18 -1.58 13.63
C ALA A 191 -13.28 -0.66 13.08
N ARG A 192 -13.67 -0.81 11.81
CA ARG A 192 -14.72 0.02 11.20
C ARG A 192 -16.08 -0.27 11.85
N PRO A 193 -16.73 0.73 12.47
CA PRO A 193 -18.12 0.58 12.88
C PRO A 193 -18.94 0.20 11.65
N ARG A 194 -19.71 -0.89 11.73
CA ARG A 194 -20.67 -1.26 10.69
C ARG A 194 -21.71 -0.13 10.62
N ALA A 195 -21.44 0.87 9.78
CA ALA A 195 -22.29 2.05 9.63
C ALA A 195 -23.72 1.71 9.17
N GLY A 196 -24.00 0.45 8.82
CA GLY A 196 -25.34 -0.05 8.52
C GLY A 196 -26.07 -0.76 9.67
N ALA A 197 -25.46 -0.97 10.84
CA ALA A 197 -26.14 -1.62 11.97
C ALA A 197 -26.95 -0.65 12.86
N ALA A 198 -26.76 0.67 12.69
CA ALA A 198 -27.46 1.71 13.44
C ALA A 198 -28.73 2.24 12.76
N ALA A 199 -29.09 1.70 11.60
CA ALA A 199 -30.38 1.95 10.96
C ALA A 199 -31.18 0.63 10.90
N ALA A 200 -31.33 -0.04 12.05
CA ALA A 200 -32.56 -0.78 12.23
C ALA A 200 -33.68 0.26 12.05
N PRO A 201 -34.59 0.11 11.08
CA PRO A 201 -35.72 1.02 10.95
C PRO A 201 -36.38 1.03 12.33
N GLY A 202 -36.34 2.18 13.01
CA GLY A 202 -37.17 2.38 14.19
C GLY A 202 -38.59 2.00 13.81
N PRO A 203 -39.37 1.38 14.70
CA PRO A 203 -40.75 0.99 14.42
C PRO A 203 -41.44 2.18 13.76
N ASP A 204 -41.98 1.92 12.57
CA ASP A 204 -42.61 2.92 11.71
C ASP A 204 -43.60 3.72 12.58
N PRO A 205 -43.45 5.05 12.75
CA PRO A 205 -44.40 5.87 13.52
C PRO A 205 -45.76 5.98 12.82
N ALA A 206 -46.08 5.06 11.91
CA ALA A 206 -47.31 4.99 11.14
C ALA A 206 -48.53 4.48 11.94
N GLU A 207 -48.36 3.99 13.18
CA GLU A 207 -49.51 3.63 14.03
C GLU A 207 -49.99 4.80 14.92
N THR A 208 -50.02 6.02 14.35
CA THR A 208 -50.86 7.11 14.87
C THR A 208 -51.07 8.18 13.78
N ARG A 209 -51.59 7.79 12.61
CA ARG A 209 -52.19 8.76 11.69
C ARG A 209 -53.64 9.02 12.08
N PRO A 210 -54.00 10.22 12.58
CA PRO A 210 -55.40 10.62 12.59
C PRO A 210 -55.94 10.64 11.17
N SER A 211 -57.09 9.99 10.98
CA SER A 211 -57.84 9.91 9.73
C SER A 211 -58.03 11.29 9.10
N ARG A 212 -57.39 11.53 7.95
CA ARG A 212 -57.71 12.71 7.12
C ARG A 212 -59.06 12.48 6.43
N PRO A 213 -59.95 13.48 6.41
CA PRO A 213 -61.20 13.41 5.65
C PRO A 213 -60.92 13.41 4.13
N PRO A 214 -61.85 12.88 3.32
CA PRO A 214 -61.68 12.70 1.89
C PRO A 214 -61.59 14.05 1.17
N VAL A 215 -60.49 14.27 0.44
CA VAL A 215 -60.35 15.41 -0.47
C VAL A 215 -60.92 15.01 -1.83
N THR A 216 -62.14 15.48 -2.09
CA THR A 216 -62.75 15.49 -3.42
C THR A 216 -62.04 16.51 -4.31
N GLY A 217 -61.49 16.01 -5.43
CA GLY A 217 -61.49 16.65 -6.75
C GLY A 217 -60.76 17.98 -6.94
N CYS A 218 -59.74 17.99 -7.81
CA CYS A 218 -59.80 18.71 -9.08
C CYS A 218 -58.57 18.34 -9.93
N ARG A 219 -58.80 17.77 -11.11
CA ARG A 219 -57.78 17.43 -12.11
C ARG A 219 -57.72 18.59 -13.10
N ALA A 220 -56.56 19.22 -13.25
CA ALA A 220 -56.32 20.17 -14.34
C ALA A 220 -55.18 19.65 -15.24
N PRO A 221 -55.34 19.64 -16.58
CA PRO A 221 -54.30 19.30 -17.53
C PRO A 221 -53.56 20.54 -18.04
N GLY A 222 -52.34 20.35 -18.53
CA GLY A 222 -51.71 21.25 -19.49
C GLY A 222 -50.49 22.00 -18.97
N GLY A 223 -49.40 21.93 -19.72
CA GLY A 223 -48.21 22.72 -19.44
C GLY A 223 -46.99 22.30 -20.22
N ASP A 224 -47.16 22.10 -21.52
CA ASP A 224 -46.11 21.99 -22.53
C ASP A 224 -45.21 23.24 -22.49
N ARG A 225 -43.89 23.07 -22.31
CA ARG A 225 -42.86 24.10 -22.59
C ARG A 225 -41.52 23.45 -22.96
N ASP A 226 -41.37 23.30 -24.27
CA ASP A 226 -40.17 23.64 -25.05
C ASP A 226 -39.02 24.30 -24.28
N ARG A 227 -37.83 23.69 -24.34
CA ARG A 227 -36.57 24.38 -24.10
C ARG A 227 -35.58 24.08 -25.24
N PRO A 228 -35.02 25.13 -25.90
CA PRO A 228 -34.28 25.00 -27.15
C PRO A 228 -32.84 24.49 -26.98
N PRO A 229 -32.21 24.03 -28.08
CA PRO A 229 -30.82 23.62 -28.11
C PRO A 229 -29.89 24.83 -28.34
N GLY A 230 -28.71 24.83 -27.73
CA GLY A 230 -27.64 25.71 -28.18
C GLY A 230 -26.56 26.00 -27.14
N ARG A 231 -25.37 25.44 -27.35
CA ARG A 231 -24.25 26.19 -27.96
C ARG A 231 -23.00 25.31 -28.02
N ALA A 232 -22.41 25.29 -29.21
CA ALA A 232 -21.06 24.81 -29.47
C ALA A 232 -20.03 25.93 -29.22
N ALA A 233 -18.76 25.51 -29.23
CA ALA A 233 -17.50 26.24 -29.42
C ALA A 233 -16.65 26.47 -28.16
N PRO A 234 -15.33 26.71 -28.31
CA PRO A 234 -14.43 26.42 -29.43
C PRO A 234 -13.48 25.22 -29.17
#